data_AF-A0A931IEE7-F1
#
_entry.id   AF-A0A931IEE7-F1
#
_cell.length_a   1.000
_cell.length_b   1.000
_cell.length_c   1.000
_cell.angle_alpha   90.00
_cell.angle_beta   90.00
_cell.angle_gamma   90.00
#
_symmetry.space_group_name_H-M   'P 1'
#
loop_
_entity.id
_entity.type
_entity.pdbx_description
1 polymer ?
#
loop_
_entity_poly.entity_id
_entity_poly.type
_entity_poly.pdbx_seq_one_letter_code
_entity_poly.pdbx_strand_id
1 'polypeptide(L)'
;MPSLTRVTVSRRSHSDERRNEFEEQVLQALEGLMADGTPYTELAVQRIASASKVARSTFYRHFPDKSQLLIRMADLATKDLFDAAENWWRADHADADRSVVEAMRAMISGFRRHRLLLMALTEVSAYDRDVGRYWHARVQAFMQIVCERLAAEQHAGRIDADLDIVPTAIVLTAMVERSITAVFGADSPIDDEQLAKALGRAILLVTYGRN
;
A
#
# COMPACT_ATOMS: atom_id res chain seq x y z
N MET A 1 -2.99 -51.41 -12.04
CA MET A 1 -3.74 -50.13 -11.98
C MET A 1 -3.02 -49.21 -11.00
N PRO A 2 -2.06 -48.36 -11.43
CA PRO A 2 -1.39 -47.42 -10.52
C PRO A 2 -2.09 -46.05 -10.50
N SER A 3 -2.18 -45.49 -9.29
CA SER A 3 -3.01 -44.37 -8.89
C SER A 3 -2.56 -42.98 -9.38
N LEU A 4 -3.55 -42.18 -9.76
CA LEU A 4 -3.48 -40.76 -10.15
C LEU A 4 -3.53 -39.85 -8.91
N THR A 5 -2.41 -39.57 -8.24
CA THR A 5 -2.45 -38.62 -7.10
C THR A 5 -1.21 -37.73 -6.93
N ARG A 6 -0.58 -37.26 -8.03
CA ARG A 6 0.53 -36.28 -7.93
C ARG A 6 0.51 -35.10 -8.92
N VAL A 7 -0.57 -34.91 -9.68
CA VAL A 7 -0.62 -33.92 -10.79
C VAL A 7 -1.34 -32.62 -10.41
N THR A 8 -2.10 -32.60 -9.31
CA THR A 8 -2.97 -31.45 -8.96
C THR A 8 -2.24 -30.28 -8.30
N VAL A 9 -1.20 -30.53 -7.50
CA VAL A 9 -0.44 -29.47 -6.81
C VAL A 9 0.45 -28.70 -7.79
N SER A 10 1.16 -29.41 -8.68
CA SER A 10 2.06 -28.82 -9.69
C SER A 10 1.33 -28.00 -10.75
N ARG A 11 0.09 -28.36 -11.10
CA ARG A 11 -0.69 -27.63 -12.11
C ARG A 11 -1.30 -26.34 -11.56
N ARG A 12 -1.57 -26.28 -10.25
CA ARG A 12 -2.06 -25.08 -9.56
C ARG A 12 -0.93 -24.06 -9.38
N SER A 13 0.23 -24.49 -8.89
CA SER A 13 1.40 -23.61 -8.72
C SER A 13 1.82 -22.96 -10.03
N HIS A 14 1.86 -23.73 -11.12
CA HIS A 14 2.25 -23.20 -12.43
C HIS A 14 1.18 -22.28 -13.06
N SER A 15 -0.09 -22.43 -12.69
CA SER A 15 -1.15 -21.52 -13.09
C SER A 15 -1.06 -20.19 -12.32
N ASP A 16 -0.70 -20.25 -11.04
CA ASP A 16 -0.55 -19.07 -10.19
C ASP A 16 0.71 -18.27 -10.58
N GLU A 17 1.82 -18.94 -10.88
CA GLU A 17 3.04 -18.31 -11.43
C GLU A 17 2.77 -17.51 -12.70
N ARG A 18 2.15 -18.13 -13.71
CA ARG A 18 1.81 -17.45 -14.98
C ARG A 18 0.85 -16.29 -14.77
N ARG A 19 -0.05 -16.39 -13.80
CA ARG A 19 -0.96 -15.31 -13.45
C ARG A 19 -0.19 -14.14 -12.82
N ASN A 20 0.72 -14.42 -11.90
CA ASN A 20 1.54 -13.40 -11.27
C ASN A 20 2.45 -12.70 -12.28
N GLU A 21 3.13 -13.46 -13.15
CA GLU A 21 3.94 -12.90 -14.25
C GLU A 21 3.12 -11.98 -15.16
N PHE A 22 1.88 -12.38 -15.48
CA PHE A 22 0.97 -11.56 -16.27
C PHE A 22 0.56 -10.28 -15.53
N GLU A 23 0.18 -10.37 -14.25
CA GLU A 23 -0.21 -9.21 -13.45
C GLU A 23 0.98 -8.24 -13.24
N GLU A 24 2.19 -8.74 -13.04
CA GLU A 24 3.42 -7.93 -12.99
C GLU A 24 3.70 -7.23 -14.31
N GLN A 25 3.55 -7.92 -15.44
CA GLN A 25 3.69 -7.32 -16.76
C GLN A 25 2.66 -6.20 -16.99
N VAL A 26 1.44 -6.38 -16.51
CA VAL A 26 0.38 -5.35 -16.60
C VAL A 26 0.72 -4.16 -15.71
N LEU A 27 1.20 -4.39 -14.49
CA LEU A 27 1.62 -3.33 -13.57
C LEU A 27 2.73 -2.47 -14.19
N GLN A 28 3.80 -3.10 -14.70
CA GLN A 28 4.90 -2.40 -15.36
C GLN A 28 4.45 -1.61 -16.59
N ALA A 29 3.57 -2.20 -17.41
CA ALA A 29 3.01 -1.52 -18.58
C ALA A 29 2.18 -0.30 -18.16
N LEU A 30 1.37 -0.43 -17.11
CA LEU A 30 0.52 0.64 -16.61
C LEU A 30 1.35 1.81 -16.07
N GLU A 31 2.37 1.53 -15.25
CA GLU A 31 3.28 2.55 -14.72
C GLU A 31 4.07 3.24 -15.84
N GLY A 32 4.56 2.48 -16.82
CA GLY A 32 5.25 3.04 -17.98
C GLY A 32 4.36 3.95 -18.83
N LEU A 33 3.07 3.63 -18.97
CA LEU A 33 2.10 4.46 -19.67
C LEU A 33 1.76 5.77 -18.94
N MET A 34 1.92 5.82 -17.62
CA MET A 34 1.69 7.02 -16.81
C MET A 34 2.97 7.85 -16.59
N ALA A 35 4.13 7.36 -17.04
CA ALA A 35 5.43 7.96 -16.75
C ALA A 35 5.62 9.36 -17.36
N ASP A 36 4.91 9.67 -18.45
CA ASP A 36 4.91 10.98 -19.12
C ASP A 36 3.89 11.97 -18.53
N GLY A 37 3.20 11.58 -17.44
CA GLY A 37 2.16 12.39 -16.81
C GLY A 37 0.74 12.12 -17.32
N THR A 38 0.55 11.16 -18.24
CA THR A 38 -0.79 10.75 -18.67
C THR A 38 -1.62 10.26 -17.46
N PRO A 39 -2.78 10.87 -17.14
CA PRO A 39 -3.63 10.42 -16.05
C PRO A 39 -4.15 9.01 -16.29
N TYR A 40 -4.30 8.23 -15.21
CA TYR A 40 -4.83 6.87 -15.28
C TYR A 40 -6.18 6.83 -16.00
N THR A 41 -7.07 7.78 -15.72
CA THR A 41 -8.41 7.89 -16.29
C THR A 41 -8.43 8.04 -17.81
N GLU A 42 -7.39 8.66 -18.39
CA GLU A 42 -7.25 8.87 -19.83
C GLU A 42 -6.69 7.64 -20.58
N LEU A 43 -6.11 6.67 -19.86
CA LEU A 43 -5.58 5.46 -20.48
C LEU A 43 -6.71 4.55 -21.00
N ALA A 44 -6.79 4.41 -22.32
CA ALA A 44 -7.69 3.44 -22.94
C ALA A 44 -7.27 2.00 -22.63
N VAL A 45 -8.22 1.12 -22.29
CA VAL A 45 -7.95 -0.30 -22.00
C VAL A 45 -7.20 -0.99 -23.14
N GLN A 46 -7.46 -0.61 -24.39
CA GLN A 46 -6.72 -1.14 -25.54
C GLN A 46 -5.24 -0.77 -25.50
N ARG A 47 -4.90 0.47 -25.11
CA ARG A 47 -3.50 0.92 -24.98
C ARG A 47 -2.78 0.14 -23.88
N ILE A 48 -3.46 -0.11 -22.75
CA ILE A 48 -2.92 -0.92 -21.66
C ILE A 48 -2.69 -2.37 -22.13
N ALA A 49 -3.70 -3.02 -22.73
CA ALA A 49 -3.57 -4.39 -23.22
C ALA A 49 -2.44 -4.55 -24.26
N SER A 50 -2.30 -3.59 -25.18
CA SER A 50 -1.20 -3.56 -26.15
C SER A 50 0.16 -3.40 -25.48
N ALA A 51 0.30 -2.49 -24.51
CA ALA A 51 1.55 -2.31 -23.76
C ALA A 51 1.90 -3.56 -22.92
N SER A 52 0.88 -4.24 -22.39
CA SER A 52 1.01 -5.54 -21.71
C SER A 52 1.16 -6.72 -22.67
N LYS A 53 1.27 -6.49 -23.99
CA LYS A 53 1.46 -7.53 -25.03
C LYS A 53 0.42 -8.66 -24.99
N VAL A 54 -0.83 -8.35 -24.62
CA VAL A 54 -1.92 -9.33 -24.60
C VAL A 54 -3.10 -8.92 -25.47
N ALA A 55 -3.84 -9.90 -25.96
CA ALA A 55 -5.08 -9.66 -26.67
C ALA A 55 -6.11 -9.00 -25.74
N ARG A 56 -6.91 -8.09 -26.30
CA ARG A 56 -7.98 -7.38 -25.58
C ARG A 56 -8.93 -8.35 -24.87
N SER A 57 -9.35 -9.43 -25.53
CA SER A 57 -10.24 -10.44 -24.95
C SER A 57 -9.63 -11.18 -23.76
N THR A 58 -8.32 -11.42 -23.77
CA THR A 58 -7.60 -11.98 -22.62
C THR A 58 -7.56 -10.96 -21.48
N PHE A 59 -7.27 -9.69 -21.77
CA PHE A 59 -7.24 -8.63 -20.76
C PHE A 59 -8.58 -8.51 -20.01
N TYR A 60 -9.70 -8.40 -20.73
CA TYR A 60 -11.03 -8.29 -20.11
C TYR A 60 -11.45 -9.51 -19.28
N ARG A 61 -10.85 -10.68 -19.51
CA ARG A 61 -11.08 -11.87 -18.68
C ARG A 61 -10.45 -11.72 -17.29
N HIS A 62 -9.32 -11.02 -17.20
CA HIS A 62 -8.62 -10.78 -15.94
C HIS A 62 -9.10 -9.50 -15.25
N PHE A 63 -9.38 -8.45 -16.04
CA PHE A 63 -9.77 -7.14 -15.55
C PHE A 63 -11.03 -6.68 -16.27
N PRO A 64 -12.22 -6.91 -15.69
CA PRO A 64 -13.49 -6.57 -16.31
C PRO A 64 -13.62 -5.08 -16.66
N ASP A 65 -13.05 -4.23 -15.83
CA ASP A 65 -13.06 -2.78 -15.96
C ASP A 65 -11.77 -2.16 -15.39
N LYS A 66 -11.66 -0.82 -15.51
CA LYS A 66 -10.51 -0.06 -15.02
C LYS A 66 -10.44 -0.03 -13.49
N SER A 67 -11.57 0.01 -12.80
CA SER A 67 -11.60 0.03 -11.32
C SER A 67 -11.03 -1.27 -10.75
N GLN A 68 -11.43 -2.42 -11.30
CA GLN A 68 -10.89 -3.75 -10.95
C GLN A 68 -9.43 -3.90 -11.35
N LEU A 69 -9.01 -3.35 -12.49
CA LEU A 69 -7.59 -3.29 -12.86
C LEU A 69 -6.78 -2.53 -11.80
N LEU A 70 -7.20 -1.31 -11.46
CA LEU A 70 -6.48 -0.44 -10.53
C LEU A 70 -6.38 -1.07 -9.14
N ILE A 71 -7.49 -1.60 -8.63
CA ILE A 71 -7.53 -2.34 -7.35
C ILE A 71 -6.55 -3.51 -7.37
N ARG A 72 -6.59 -4.34 -8.43
CA ARG A 72 -5.75 -5.54 -8.51
C ARG A 72 -4.26 -5.19 -8.61
N MET A 73 -3.92 -4.15 -9.38
CA MET A 73 -2.54 -3.65 -9.48
C MET A 73 -2.09 -3.04 -8.15
N ALA A 74 -2.96 -2.32 -7.44
CA ALA A 74 -2.65 -1.78 -6.12
C ALA A 74 -2.39 -2.90 -5.11
N ASP A 75 -3.18 -3.98 -5.12
CA ASP A 75 -2.93 -5.16 -4.30
C ASP A 75 -1.57 -5.78 -4.59
N LEU A 76 -1.21 -5.95 -5.86
CA LEU A 76 0.08 -6.50 -6.25
C LEU A 76 1.24 -5.60 -5.81
N ALA A 77 1.15 -4.30 -6.10
CA ALA A 77 2.18 -3.30 -5.81
C ALA A 77 2.42 -3.09 -4.31
N THR A 78 1.40 -3.30 -3.50
CA THR A 78 1.46 -2.96 -2.06
C THR A 78 1.49 -4.16 -1.14
N LYS A 79 1.42 -5.38 -1.68
CA LYS A 79 1.44 -6.64 -0.90
C LYS A 79 2.57 -6.65 0.12
N ASP A 80 3.81 -6.52 -0.36
CA ASP A 80 5.01 -6.60 0.49
C ASP A 80 5.15 -5.36 1.40
N LEU A 81 4.64 -4.22 0.95
CA LEU A 81 4.76 -2.95 1.65
C LEU A 81 3.91 -2.93 2.93
N PHE A 82 2.66 -3.34 2.81
CA PHE A 82 1.78 -3.42 3.96
C PHE A 82 2.23 -4.55 4.87
N ASP A 83 2.54 -5.75 4.36
CA ASP A 83 3.02 -6.86 5.19
C ASP A 83 4.26 -6.47 6.03
N ALA A 84 5.21 -5.73 5.45
CA ALA A 84 6.36 -5.22 6.18
C ALA A 84 5.99 -4.17 7.24
N ALA A 85 5.11 -3.22 6.90
CA ALA A 85 4.65 -2.20 7.83
C ALA A 85 3.83 -2.78 8.99
N GLU A 86 2.95 -3.77 8.71
CA GLU A 86 2.17 -4.48 9.71
C GLU A 86 3.07 -5.27 10.67
N ASN A 87 4.01 -6.05 10.13
CA ASN A 87 4.93 -6.85 10.93
C ASN A 87 5.80 -5.96 11.81
N TRP A 88 6.24 -4.82 11.29
CA TRP A 88 6.99 -3.85 12.07
C TRP A 88 6.12 -3.24 13.17
N TRP A 89 4.90 -2.77 12.88
CA TRP A 89 4.03 -2.18 13.89
C TRP A 89 3.61 -3.16 14.99
N ARG A 90 3.56 -4.47 14.69
CA ARG A 90 3.29 -5.52 15.68
C ARG A 90 4.52 -5.90 16.53
N ALA A 91 5.74 -5.63 16.07
CA ALA A 91 6.95 -6.02 16.79
C ALA A 91 7.18 -5.18 18.05
N ASP A 92 7.76 -5.78 19.09
CA ASP A 92 8.11 -5.08 20.33
C ASP A 92 9.46 -4.38 20.17
N HIS A 93 9.45 -3.04 20.14
CA HIS A 93 10.64 -2.22 19.92
C HIS A 93 11.11 -1.60 21.22
N ALA A 94 12.12 -2.21 21.84
CA ALA A 94 12.80 -1.65 23.01
C ALA A 94 13.49 -0.30 22.72
N ASP A 95 13.90 -0.07 21.46
CA ASP A 95 14.38 1.21 20.94
C ASP A 95 13.33 1.83 20.00
N ALA A 96 12.29 2.43 20.58
CA ALA A 96 11.16 2.99 19.82
C ALA A 96 11.60 4.03 18.77
N ASP A 97 12.53 4.93 19.11
CA ASP A 97 12.93 6.04 18.23
C ASP A 97 13.58 5.60 16.92
N ARG A 98 14.61 4.74 17.02
CA ARG A 98 15.34 4.26 15.83
C ARG A 98 14.44 3.36 14.99
N SER A 99 13.60 2.56 15.65
CA SER A 99 12.73 1.63 14.96
C SER A 99 11.68 2.33 14.10
N VAL A 100 11.06 3.41 14.59
CA VAL A 100 9.99 4.12 13.85
C VAL A 100 10.52 4.79 12.57
N VAL A 101 11.69 5.43 12.62
CA VAL A 101 12.26 6.10 11.44
C VAL A 101 12.61 5.07 10.36
N GLU A 102 13.19 3.92 10.71
CA GLU A 102 13.46 2.85 9.74
C GLU A 102 12.17 2.31 9.10
N ALA A 103 11.09 2.17 9.89
CA ALA A 103 9.80 1.77 9.37
C ALA A 103 9.23 2.79 8.38
N MET A 104 9.34 4.08 8.69
CA MET A 104 8.93 5.14 7.78
C MET A 104 9.77 5.14 6.50
N ARG A 105 11.09 4.88 6.57
CA ARG A 105 11.93 4.72 5.37
C ARG A 105 11.46 3.56 4.50
N ALA A 106 11.22 2.40 5.10
CA ALA A 106 10.74 1.22 4.37
C ALA A 106 9.38 1.50 3.70
N MET A 107 8.47 2.15 4.43
CA MET A 107 7.17 2.56 3.91
C MET A 107 7.33 3.52 2.73
N ILE A 108 8.05 4.63 2.91
CA ILE A 108 8.29 5.64 1.86
C ILE A 108 8.95 5.01 0.63
N SER A 109 9.95 4.14 0.81
CA SER A 109 10.62 3.44 -0.30
C SER A 109 9.67 2.54 -1.10
N GLY A 110 8.78 1.80 -0.42
CA GLY A 110 7.77 0.99 -1.08
C GLY A 110 6.74 1.83 -1.83
N PHE A 111 6.25 2.91 -1.23
CA PHE A 111 5.36 3.84 -1.93
C PHE A 111 6.07 4.46 -3.15
N ARG A 112 7.37 4.81 -3.06
CA ARG A 112 8.12 5.44 -4.16
C ARG A 112 8.15 4.54 -5.38
N ARG A 113 8.37 3.24 -5.17
CA ARG A 113 8.44 2.24 -6.24
C ARG A 113 7.19 2.23 -7.12
N HIS A 114 6.03 2.43 -6.50
CA HIS A 114 4.73 2.37 -7.16
C HIS A 114 3.98 3.71 -7.15
N ARG A 115 4.71 4.84 -7.09
CA ARG A 115 4.13 6.16 -6.84
C ARG A 115 3.00 6.53 -7.79
N LEU A 116 3.15 6.25 -9.09
CA LEU A 116 2.19 6.66 -10.12
C LEU A 116 0.87 5.90 -9.96
N LEU A 117 0.97 4.60 -9.66
CA LEU A 117 -0.18 3.76 -9.38
C LEU A 117 -0.90 4.22 -8.12
N LEU A 118 -0.17 4.52 -7.04
CA LEU A 118 -0.75 4.91 -5.77
C LEU A 118 -1.37 6.31 -5.84
N MET A 119 -0.78 7.24 -6.59
CA MET A 119 -1.43 8.53 -6.88
C MET A 119 -2.72 8.35 -7.66
N ALA A 120 -2.73 7.50 -8.70
CA ALA A 120 -3.95 7.18 -9.44
C ALA A 120 -5.01 6.53 -8.55
N LEU A 121 -4.60 5.62 -7.65
CA LEU A 121 -5.49 5.01 -6.66
C LEU A 121 -6.13 6.05 -5.76
N THR A 122 -5.33 6.96 -5.17
CA THR A 122 -5.83 8.03 -4.32
C THR A 122 -6.79 8.95 -5.07
N GLU A 123 -6.43 9.37 -6.29
CA GLU A 123 -7.29 10.21 -7.14
C GLU A 123 -8.63 9.54 -7.44
N VAL A 124 -8.59 8.32 -7.99
CA VAL A 124 -9.79 7.58 -8.41
C VAL A 124 -10.68 7.21 -7.22
N SER A 125 -10.09 6.96 -6.04
CA SER A 125 -10.84 6.65 -4.82
C SER A 125 -11.82 7.77 -4.40
N ALA A 126 -11.58 9.00 -4.84
CA ALA A 126 -12.42 10.15 -4.50
C ALA A 126 -13.77 10.15 -5.23
N TYR A 127 -13.90 9.44 -6.36
CA TYR A 127 -15.12 9.47 -7.18
C TYR A 127 -15.59 8.09 -7.68
N ASP A 128 -14.74 7.07 -7.71
CA ASP A 128 -15.13 5.68 -8.00
C ASP A 128 -15.46 4.93 -6.70
N ARG A 129 -16.66 4.34 -6.64
CA ARG A 129 -17.14 3.68 -5.41
C ARG A 129 -16.39 2.40 -5.06
N ASP A 130 -15.97 1.61 -6.04
CA ASP A 130 -15.31 0.34 -5.79
C ASP A 130 -13.86 0.56 -5.35
N VAL A 131 -13.19 1.50 -6.02
CA VAL A 131 -11.83 1.93 -5.65
C VAL A 131 -11.85 2.63 -4.28
N GLY A 132 -12.83 3.49 -4.03
CA GLY A 132 -13.02 4.13 -2.73
C GLY A 132 -13.25 3.14 -1.59
N ARG A 133 -14.11 2.13 -1.81
CA ARG A 133 -14.33 1.05 -0.83
C ARG A 133 -13.06 0.27 -0.55
N TYR A 134 -12.33 -0.09 -1.60
CA TYR A 134 -11.04 -0.77 -1.49
C TYR A 134 -10.06 0.04 -0.64
N TRP A 135 -9.84 1.31 -0.99
CA TRP A 135 -8.90 2.18 -0.28
C TRP A 135 -9.30 2.36 1.18
N HIS A 136 -10.59 2.62 1.45
CA HIS A 136 -11.09 2.76 2.80
C HIS A 136 -10.84 1.49 3.63
N ALA A 137 -11.10 0.30 3.09
CA ALA A 137 -10.84 -0.96 3.79
C ALA A 137 -9.35 -1.14 4.13
N ARG A 138 -8.44 -0.74 3.24
CA ARG A 138 -6.99 -0.79 3.48
C ARG A 138 -6.57 0.16 4.60
N VAL A 139 -7.06 1.40 4.58
CA VAL A 139 -6.78 2.40 5.63
C VAL A 139 -7.34 1.94 6.98
N GLN A 140 -8.54 1.37 7.01
CA GLN A 140 -9.15 0.83 8.24
C GLN A 140 -8.34 -0.34 8.81
N ALA A 141 -7.85 -1.26 7.97
CA ALA A 141 -7.00 -2.37 8.41
C ALA A 141 -5.69 -1.86 9.05
N PHE A 142 -5.05 -0.86 8.45
CA PHE A 142 -3.85 -0.26 9.02
C PHE A 142 -4.14 0.48 10.34
N MET A 143 -5.24 1.24 10.41
CA MET A 143 -5.66 1.92 11.64
C MET A 143 -5.88 0.93 12.78
N GLN A 144 -6.47 -0.23 12.51
CA GLN A 144 -6.68 -1.28 13.52
C GLN A 144 -5.35 -1.77 14.12
N ILE A 145 -4.30 -1.89 13.31
CA ILE A 145 -2.96 -2.28 13.77
C ILE A 145 -2.36 -1.21 14.67
N VAL A 146 -2.53 0.06 14.32
CA VAL A 146 -2.09 1.19 15.17
C VAL A 146 -2.84 1.18 16.50
N CYS A 147 -4.17 0.96 16.49
CA CYS A 147 -4.95 0.82 17.71
C CYS A 147 -4.45 -0.32 18.61
N GLU A 148 -4.18 -1.50 18.04
CA GLU A 148 -3.66 -2.65 18.78
C GLU A 148 -2.30 -2.36 19.41
N ARG A 149 -1.42 -1.66 18.69
CA ARG A 149 -0.12 -1.24 19.22
C ARG A 149 -0.29 -0.25 20.38
N LEU A 150 -1.07 0.81 20.20
CA LEU A 150 -1.30 1.81 21.24
C LEU A 150 -1.91 1.18 22.49
N ALA A 151 -2.86 0.24 22.33
CA ALA A 151 -3.45 -0.50 23.44
C ALA A 151 -2.41 -1.33 24.21
N ALA A 152 -1.47 -1.98 23.49
CA ALA A 152 -0.39 -2.74 24.10
C ALA A 152 0.61 -1.85 24.85
N GLU A 153 0.99 -0.70 24.28
CA GLU A 153 1.85 0.29 24.92
C GLU A 153 1.19 0.89 26.18
N GLN A 154 -0.13 1.13 26.14
CA GLN A 154 -0.89 1.62 27.29
C GLN A 154 -0.97 0.57 28.40
N HIS A 155 -1.26 -0.69 28.06
CA HIS A 155 -1.24 -1.81 29.02
C HIS A 155 0.13 -2.02 29.66
N ALA A 156 1.21 -1.76 28.91
CA ALA A 156 2.58 -1.82 29.42
C ALA A 156 2.97 -0.60 30.27
N GLY A 157 2.09 0.39 30.42
CA GLY A 157 2.35 1.64 31.15
C GLY A 157 3.40 2.54 30.48
N ARG A 158 3.64 2.38 29.18
CA ARG A 158 4.64 3.14 28.42
C ARG A 158 4.11 4.45 27.86
N ILE A 159 2.80 4.54 27.65
CA ILE A 159 2.10 5.76 27.24
C ILE A 159 1.06 6.15 28.29
N ASP A 160 0.48 7.34 28.17
CA ASP A 160 -0.52 7.85 29.10
C ASP A 160 -1.76 6.93 29.17
N ALA A 161 -2.23 6.67 30.39
CA ALA A 161 -3.43 5.88 30.64
C ALA A 161 -4.70 6.59 30.14
N ASP A 162 -4.66 7.92 30.05
CA ASP A 162 -5.78 8.75 29.58
C ASP A 162 -5.69 9.03 28.06
N LEU A 163 -4.70 8.46 27.35
CA LEU A 163 -4.59 8.60 25.89
C LEU A 163 -5.79 7.93 25.19
N ASP A 164 -6.54 8.71 24.43
CA ASP A 164 -7.61 8.23 23.57
C ASP A 164 -7.07 7.47 22.35
N ILE A 165 -7.04 6.14 22.43
CA ILE A 165 -6.42 5.26 21.42
C ILE A 165 -7.00 5.48 20.02
N VAL A 166 -8.32 5.44 19.87
CA VAL A 166 -8.97 5.47 18.54
C VAL A 166 -8.77 6.81 17.83
N PRO A 167 -9.08 7.98 18.47
CA PRO A 167 -8.75 9.28 17.89
C PRO A 167 -7.26 9.44 17.55
N THR A 168 -6.37 8.97 18.42
CA THR A 168 -4.92 9.05 18.20
C THR A 168 -4.49 8.23 16.98
N ALA A 169 -5.00 7.00 16.85
CA ALA A 169 -4.74 6.15 15.69
C ALA A 169 -5.23 6.80 14.39
N ILE A 170 -6.43 7.40 14.38
CA ILE A 170 -6.96 8.12 13.21
C ILE A 170 -6.00 9.24 12.80
N VAL A 171 -5.56 10.07 13.75
CA VAL A 171 -4.64 11.19 13.49
C VAL A 171 -3.30 10.68 12.94
N LEU A 172 -2.70 9.66 13.57
CA LEU A 172 -1.44 9.08 13.13
C LEU A 172 -1.54 8.50 11.71
N THR A 173 -2.58 7.71 11.44
CA THR A 173 -2.80 7.10 10.12
C THR A 173 -3.00 8.17 9.04
N ALA A 174 -3.87 9.15 9.28
CA ALA A 174 -4.13 10.23 8.32
C ALA A 174 -2.90 11.11 8.09
N MET A 175 -2.13 11.41 9.14
CA MET A 175 -0.89 12.19 9.03
C MET A 175 0.12 11.50 8.11
N VAL A 176 0.36 10.20 8.30
CA VAL A 176 1.32 9.43 7.49
C VAL A 176 0.85 9.35 6.03
N GLU A 177 -0.40 8.92 5.81
CA GLU A 177 -0.99 8.77 4.47
C GLU A 177 -0.95 10.08 3.69
N ARG A 178 -1.37 11.18 4.32
CA ARG A 178 -1.43 12.48 3.67
C ARG A 178 -0.04 13.05 3.37
N SER A 179 0.91 12.87 4.28
CA SER A 179 2.28 13.39 4.10
C SER A 179 3.01 12.68 2.97
N ILE A 180 2.89 11.35 2.87
CA ILE A 180 3.47 10.58 1.76
C ILE A 180 2.85 11.01 0.42
N THR A 181 1.53 11.12 0.38
CA THR A 181 0.80 11.55 -0.83
C THR A 181 1.23 12.95 -1.28
N ALA A 182 1.36 13.89 -0.34
CA ALA A 182 1.76 15.26 -0.64
C ALA A 182 3.18 15.36 -1.22
N VAL A 183 4.13 14.60 -0.67
CA VAL A 183 5.53 14.61 -1.15
C VAL A 183 5.67 13.94 -2.52
N PHE A 184 4.77 13.02 -2.88
CA PHE A 184 4.88 12.29 -4.14
C PHE A 184 4.12 12.94 -5.29
N GLY A 185 3.13 13.79 -4.99
CA GLY A 185 2.31 14.49 -5.97
C GLY A 185 2.92 15.78 -6.53
N ALA A 186 4.07 16.25 -6.05
CA ALA A 186 4.66 17.53 -6.42
C ALA A 186 6.20 17.46 -6.47
N ASP A 187 6.83 18.50 -7.02
CA ASP A 187 8.23 18.81 -6.79
C ASP A 187 8.41 19.16 -5.30
N SER A 188 8.57 18.13 -4.48
CA SER A 188 8.70 18.28 -3.04
C SER A 188 10.00 19.01 -2.69
N PRO A 189 9.97 20.01 -1.79
CA PRO A 189 11.17 20.68 -1.30
C PRO A 189 11.99 19.81 -0.33
N ILE A 190 11.45 18.66 0.09
CA ILE A 190 12.10 17.71 1.00
C ILE A 190 12.32 16.36 0.33
N ASP A 191 13.41 15.69 0.71
CA ASP A 191 13.71 14.33 0.31
C ASP A 191 13.02 13.28 1.21
N ASP A 192 13.12 12.01 0.81
CA ASP A 192 12.51 10.88 1.50
C ASP A 192 13.06 10.68 2.92
N GLU A 193 14.32 11.02 3.16
CA GLU A 193 14.98 10.87 4.46
C GLU A 193 14.50 11.94 5.45
N GLN A 194 14.34 13.17 4.98
CA GLN A 194 13.76 14.28 5.74
C GLN A 194 12.31 13.96 6.11
N LEU A 195 11.52 13.42 5.16
CA LEU A 195 10.15 12.99 5.42
C LEU A 195 10.10 11.87 6.47
N ALA A 196 10.94 10.84 6.33
CA ALA A 196 10.99 9.70 7.27
C ALA A 196 11.31 10.16 8.70
N LYS A 197 12.30 11.05 8.86
CA LYS A 197 12.68 11.63 10.15
C LYS A 197 11.56 12.49 10.75
N ALA A 198 10.91 13.31 9.93
CA ALA A 198 9.82 14.18 10.38
C ALA A 198 8.61 13.36 10.85
N LEU A 199 8.18 12.37 10.06
CA LEU A 199 7.10 11.46 10.42
C LEU A 199 7.45 10.64 11.67
N GLY A 200 8.67 10.10 11.74
CA GLY A 200 9.09 9.33 12.91
C GLY A 200 9.07 10.16 14.18
N ARG A 201 9.61 11.38 14.14
CA ARG A 201 9.54 12.32 15.27
C ARG A 201 8.09 12.64 15.66
N ALA A 202 7.22 12.90 14.69
CA ALA A 202 5.82 13.22 14.96
C ALA A 202 5.08 12.04 15.61
N ILE A 203 5.27 10.82 15.09
CA ILE A 203 4.69 9.60 15.65
C ILE A 203 5.12 9.42 17.11
N LEU A 204 6.41 9.58 17.41
CA LEU A 204 6.93 9.43 18.77
C LEU A 204 6.36 10.48 19.73
N LEU A 205 6.29 11.74 19.31
CA LEU A 205 5.73 12.82 20.13
C LEU A 205 4.24 12.63 20.39
N VAL A 206 3.48 12.20 19.39
CA VAL A 206 2.04 11.93 19.54
C VAL A 206 1.78 10.70 20.42
N THR A 207 2.66 9.70 20.35
CA THR A 207 2.48 8.43 21.09
C THR A 207 2.96 8.51 22.53
N TYR A 208 4.15 9.09 22.75
CA TYR A 208 4.85 9.08 24.04
C TYR A 208 4.96 10.47 24.68
N GLY A 209 4.53 11.52 23.99
CA GLY A 209 4.49 12.87 24.55
C GLY A 209 3.56 12.93 25.75
N ARG A 210 4.04 13.49 26.86
CA ARG A 210 3.21 13.79 28.02
C ARG A 210 2.70 15.22 27.91
N ASN A 211 1.43 15.43 28.25
CA ASN A 211 0.87 16.76 28.47
C ASN A 211 1.44 17.42 29.73
#